data_AF-A0A925SAS1-F1
#
_entry.id   AF-A0A925SAS1-F1
#
_cell.length_a   1.000
_cell.length_b   1.000
_cell.length_c   1.000
_cell.angle_alpha   90.00
_cell.angle_beta   90.00
_cell.angle_gamma   90.00
#
_symmetry.space_group_name_H-M   'P 1'
#
loop_
_entity.id
_entity.type
_entity.pdbx_description
1 polymer ?
#
loop_
_entity_poly.entity_id
_entity_poly.type
_entity_poly.pdbx_seq_one_letter_code
_entity_poly.pdbx_strand_id
1 'polypeptide(L)'
;IWDHTVKVDVCDLRPGTTYYYRFLFQNHTSPVGRLRTAPAKHADVRSLRFGLASCSNYEAGYFAGYRFMALRDDLDFVLHVGDYIYEYATGVYGAGEAIGRVHDPVNEMVTLEDYRRRHAQYKLDADLQALHAAHPFICTWDDHELTNDSYKNGAENHQPETEGDFATRRKNAYRAYFEWMPIRLPDPRHAPTRIYRQFQFGSLADLSMLDLRQYRDVQPANGLDPARDDASRVIVGREQLDWLKNELGESEARWKLIGNSVMIAPVDFRQPLPPGVLEQLGLMMGVPFNVDSWDGYTDDRRELLEHIAVRGIQNVAFLTGDIHSSWACEVPRDSAFGPSVAVELVGTSITSDNLNEILGQPPRNPLSQQVETVFKFGNRHVKLLEFDSHGYSIVDITAQRLQMDWFYLSERTDVLATQHFASAYHVLAGTNTLLPAAGQLGPRA
;
A
#
# COMPACT_ATOMS: atom_id res chain seq x y z
N ILE A 1 4.84 -25.16 16.46
CA ILE A 1 3.59 -25.63 15.82
C ILE A 1 2.96 -24.42 15.15
N TRP A 2 2.87 -24.45 13.81
CA TRP A 2 2.17 -23.46 12.99
C TRP A 2 0.66 -23.55 13.30
N ASP A 3 -0.11 -22.51 13.06
CA ASP A 3 -1.53 -22.42 13.43
C ASP A 3 -2.46 -23.26 12.53
N HIS A 4 -2.07 -24.51 12.25
CA HIS A 4 -2.69 -25.39 11.26
C HIS A 4 -2.76 -24.79 9.84
N THR A 5 -2.00 -23.73 9.57
CA THR A 5 -1.84 -23.17 8.24
C THR A 5 -0.96 -24.06 7.37
N VAL A 6 -1.27 -24.11 6.07
CA VAL A 6 -0.55 -24.93 5.08
C VAL A 6 0.03 -24.02 4.01
N LYS A 7 1.32 -24.22 3.70
CA LYS A 7 2.00 -23.56 2.59
C LYS A 7 2.65 -24.59 1.69
N VAL A 8 2.42 -24.45 0.39
CA VAL A 8 2.94 -25.35 -0.63
C VAL A 8 3.52 -24.51 -1.75
N ASP A 9 4.82 -24.64 -1.97
CA ASP A 9 5.46 -24.13 -3.19
C ASP A 9 5.30 -25.16 -4.30
N VAL A 10 4.32 -24.92 -5.18
CA VAL A 10 4.12 -25.74 -6.39
C VAL A 10 5.09 -25.26 -7.46
N CYS A 11 6.10 -26.08 -7.74
CA CYS A 11 7.14 -25.81 -8.73
C CYS A 11 6.78 -26.37 -10.13
N ASP A 12 7.61 -26.05 -11.12
CA ASP A 12 7.56 -26.61 -12.49
C ASP A 12 6.23 -26.39 -13.25
N LEU A 13 5.50 -25.33 -12.89
CA LEU A 13 4.31 -24.88 -13.61
C LEU A 13 4.69 -24.16 -14.90
N ARG A 14 3.81 -24.23 -15.92
CA ARG A 14 3.99 -23.49 -17.16
C ARG A 14 3.81 -21.99 -16.89
N PRO A 15 4.68 -21.11 -17.44
CA PRO A 15 4.57 -19.67 -17.25
C PRO A 15 3.29 -19.11 -17.89
N GLY A 16 2.83 -17.95 -17.41
CA GLY A 16 1.65 -17.25 -17.96
C GLY A 16 0.36 -18.06 -18.01
N THR A 17 0.26 -19.14 -17.22
CA THR A 17 -0.83 -20.11 -17.29
C THR A 17 -1.74 -20.00 -16.06
N THR A 18 -3.06 -20.05 -16.30
CA THR A 18 -4.05 -20.13 -15.23
C THR A 18 -4.16 -21.57 -14.72
N TYR A 19 -4.08 -21.74 -13.41
CA TYR A 19 -4.29 -23.00 -12.71
C TYR A 19 -5.40 -22.86 -11.68
N TYR A 20 -6.06 -23.97 -11.39
CA TYR A 20 -7.03 -24.10 -10.31
C TYR A 20 -6.47 -25.05 -9.27
N TYR A 21 -6.72 -24.76 -8.00
CA TYR A 21 -6.24 -25.55 -6.89
C TYR A 21 -7.30 -25.68 -5.80
N ARG A 22 -7.18 -26.74 -4.99
CA ARG A 22 -7.96 -26.96 -3.77
C ARG A 22 -7.18 -27.88 -2.84
N PHE A 23 -7.49 -27.81 -1.55
CA PHE A 23 -6.91 -28.68 -0.53
C PHE A 23 -7.92 -29.77 -0.15
N LEU A 24 -7.39 -30.97 0.12
CA LEU A 24 -8.15 -32.11 0.63
C LEU A 24 -7.54 -32.52 1.96
N PHE A 25 -8.35 -32.61 3.01
CA PHE A 25 -7.93 -33.10 4.31
C PHE A 25 -9.04 -33.97 4.91
N GLN A 26 -8.76 -35.27 5.08
CA GLN A 26 -9.77 -36.26 5.48
C GLN A 26 -10.99 -36.21 4.56
N ASN A 27 -12.19 -35.97 5.10
CA ASN A 27 -13.46 -35.83 4.37
C ASN A 27 -13.80 -34.36 4.02
N HIS A 28 -12.89 -33.42 4.25
CA HIS A 28 -13.09 -32.00 3.93
C HIS A 28 -12.39 -31.60 2.63
N THR A 29 -13.06 -30.76 1.85
CA THR A 29 -12.55 -30.16 0.60
C THR A 29 -12.65 -28.64 0.74
N SER A 30 -11.56 -27.91 0.46
CA SER A 30 -11.61 -26.45 0.41
C SER A 30 -12.41 -25.94 -0.78
N PRO A 31 -12.84 -24.67 -0.79
CA PRO A 31 -13.19 -23.97 -2.02
C PRO A 31 -12.08 -24.09 -3.07
N VAL A 32 -12.46 -23.98 -4.35
CA VAL A 32 -11.51 -23.95 -5.45
C VAL A 32 -10.93 -22.54 -5.58
N GLY A 33 -9.61 -22.43 -5.49
CA GLY A 33 -8.88 -21.22 -5.82
C GLY A 33 -8.38 -21.23 -7.26
N ARG A 34 -8.11 -20.04 -7.79
CA ARG A 34 -7.52 -19.78 -9.10
C ARG A 34 -6.25 -18.97 -8.90
N LEU A 35 -5.23 -19.29 -9.68
CA LEU A 35 -4.01 -18.48 -9.77
C LEU A 35 -3.56 -18.39 -11.23
N ARG A 36 -2.77 -17.36 -11.55
CA ARG A 36 -2.04 -17.26 -12.80
C ARG A 36 -0.56 -17.15 -12.49
N THR A 37 0.26 -18.04 -13.04
CA THR A 37 1.72 -17.92 -12.89
C THR A 37 2.23 -16.70 -13.66
N ALA A 38 3.27 -16.05 -13.14
CA ALA A 38 3.97 -14.99 -13.88
C ALA A 38 4.40 -15.49 -15.28
N PRO A 39 4.44 -14.60 -16.29
CA PRO A 39 4.96 -14.93 -17.61
C PRO A 39 6.45 -15.27 -17.54
N ALA A 40 6.98 -15.91 -18.58
CA ALA A 40 8.41 -16.23 -18.63
C ALA A 40 9.24 -14.94 -18.64
N LYS A 41 10.47 -15.00 -18.11
CA LYS A 41 11.37 -13.84 -17.91
C LYS A 41 11.47 -12.90 -19.11
N HIS A 42 11.54 -13.44 -20.33
CA HIS A 42 11.69 -12.67 -21.56
C HIS A 42 10.46 -12.73 -22.48
N ALA A 43 9.29 -13.08 -21.94
CA ALA A 43 8.05 -13.09 -22.71
C ALA A 43 7.66 -11.67 -23.13
N ASP A 44 7.16 -11.53 -24.36
CA ASP A 44 6.52 -10.31 -24.85
C ASP A 44 5.11 -10.20 -24.27
N VAL A 45 4.99 -9.50 -23.15
CA VAL A 45 3.74 -9.32 -22.40
C VAL A 45 3.05 -8.06 -22.93
N ARG A 46 1.87 -8.22 -23.55
CA ARG A 46 1.09 -7.11 -24.11
C ARG A 46 0.53 -6.17 -23.05
N SER A 47 -0.03 -6.76 -22.00
CA SER A 47 -0.67 -6.03 -20.91
C SER A 47 -0.54 -6.75 -19.58
N LEU A 48 -0.38 -5.98 -18.51
CA LEU A 48 -0.44 -6.42 -17.12
C LEU A 48 -1.55 -5.63 -16.43
N ARG A 49 -2.48 -6.31 -15.75
CA ARG A 49 -3.59 -5.66 -15.04
C ARG A 49 -3.74 -6.24 -13.64
N PHE A 50 -3.85 -5.42 -12.62
CA PHE A 50 -3.97 -5.87 -11.23
C PHE A 50 -4.77 -4.90 -10.39
N GLY A 51 -5.33 -5.40 -9.29
CA GLY A 51 -5.95 -4.56 -8.25
C GLY A 51 -4.88 -4.03 -7.29
N LEU A 52 -5.03 -2.80 -6.80
CA LEU A 52 -4.23 -2.22 -5.72
C LEU A 52 -5.14 -1.95 -4.52
N ALA A 53 -4.69 -2.38 -3.33
CA ALA A 53 -5.41 -2.19 -2.07
C ALA A 53 -4.46 -2.01 -0.88
N SER A 54 -4.97 -1.36 0.16
CA SER A 54 -4.38 -1.22 1.50
C SER A 54 -5.47 -0.89 2.52
N CYS A 55 -5.12 -0.84 3.80
CA CYS A 55 -5.90 -0.16 4.85
C CYS A 55 -7.34 -0.68 4.95
N SER A 56 -7.44 -1.92 5.45
CA SER A 56 -8.68 -2.70 5.47
C SER A 56 -9.21 -2.91 6.89
N ASN A 57 -9.29 -1.86 7.72
CA ASN A 57 -9.77 -1.98 9.09
C ASN A 57 -11.17 -2.65 9.13
N TYR A 58 -11.23 -3.82 9.77
CA TYR A 58 -12.43 -4.65 9.86
C TYR A 58 -13.56 -3.97 10.63
N GLU A 59 -13.24 -3.20 11.68
CA GLU A 59 -14.24 -2.47 12.45
C GLU A 59 -14.72 -1.19 11.76
N ALA A 60 -14.04 -0.72 10.71
CA ALA A 60 -14.41 0.52 10.02
C ALA A 60 -15.45 0.32 8.91
N GLY A 61 -15.58 -0.89 8.33
CA GLY A 61 -16.54 -1.15 7.27
C GLY A 61 -16.56 -2.59 6.74
N TYR A 62 -17.42 -2.83 5.76
CA TYR A 62 -17.51 -4.08 5.02
C TYR A 62 -16.59 -4.07 3.81
N PHE A 63 -16.02 -5.23 3.46
CA PHE A 63 -15.02 -5.36 2.40
C PHE A 63 -15.59 -5.37 0.97
N ALA A 64 -16.52 -4.46 0.68
CA ALA A 64 -17.15 -4.34 -0.63
C ALA A 64 -16.12 -4.03 -1.75
N GLY A 65 -15.02 -3.32 -1.45
CA GLY A 65 -13.92 -3.15 -2.41
C GLY A 65 -13.32 -4.48 -2.87
N TYR A 66 -13.12 -5.42 -1.93
CA TYR A 66 -12.67 -6.78 -2.26
C TYR A 66 -13.71 -7.57 -3.06
N ARG A 67 -15.01 -7.42 -2.75
CA ARG A 67 -16.10 -8.02 -3.55
C ARG A 67 -15.98 -7.64 -5.01
N PHE A 68 -15.83 -6.36 -5.31
CA PHE A 68 -15.78 -5.89 -6.68
C PHE A 68 -14.51 -6.31 -7.41
N MET A 69 -13.36 -6.36 -6.74
CA MET A 69 -12.14 -6.94 -7.32
C MET A 69 -12.27 -8.44 -7.58
N ALA A 70 -12.97 -9.19 -6.71
CA ALA A 70 -13.18 -10.63 -6.88
C ALA A 70 -14.03 -10.95 -8.12
N LEU A 71 -14.96 -10.06 -8.48
CA LEU A 71 -15.80 -10.17 -9.67
C LEU A 71 -15.06 -9.90 -10.98
N ARG A 72 -13.83 -9.37 -10.93
CA ARG A 72 -13.01 -9.14 -12.12
C ARG A 72 -12.26 -10.39 -12.52
N ASP A 73 -12.47 -10.88 -13.73
CA ASP A 73 -11.75 -12.01 -14.31
C ASP A 73 -10.50 -11.58 -15.10
N ASP A 74 -10.30 -10.27 -15.27
CA ASP A 74 -9.25 -9.68 -16.07
C ASP A 74 -7.97 -9.30 -15.31
N LEU A 75 -7.94 -9.50 -13.99
CA LEU A 75 -6.78 -9.24 -13.14
C LEU A 75 -5.80 -10.41 -13.15
N ASP A 76 -4.50 -10.10 -13.23
CA ASP A 76 -3.40 -11.06 -13.11
C ASP A 76 -3.07 -11.36 -11.65
N PHE A 77 -3.22 -10.38 -10.75
CA PHE A 77 -3.02 -10.48 -9.30
C PHE A 77 -3.67 -9.32 -8.54
N VAL A 78 -3.63 -9.38 -7.22
CA VAL A 78 -3.92 -8.26 -6.29
C VAL A 78 -2.62 -7.85 -5.60
N LEU A 79 -2.31 -6.57 -5.65
CA LEU A 79 -1.21 -5.94 -4.93
C LEU A 79 -1.76 -5.36 -3.61
N HIS A 80 -1.28 -5.86 -2.48
CA HIS A 80 -1.64 -5.33 -1.16
C HIS A 80 -0.41 -4.67 -0.52
N VAL A 81 -0.48 -3.36 -0.28
CA VAL A 81 0.71 -2.57 0.08
C VAL A 81 0.84 -2.20 1.55
N GLY A 82 -0.09 -2.64 2.40
CA GLY A 82 -0.03 -2.39 3.84
C GLY A 82 -1.38 -2.54 4.52
N ASP A 83 -1.38 -2.67 5.84
CA ASP A 83 -2.57 -2.62 6.69
C ASP A 83 -3.67 -3.61 6.29
N TYR A 84 -3.26 -4.84 6.06
CA TYR A 84 -4.14 -5.97 5.82
C TYR A 84 -4.96 -6.30 7.07
N ILE A 85 -4.39 -6.10 8.26
CA ILE A 85 -5.06 -6.15 9.56
C ILE A 85 -4.74 -4.90 10.38
N TYR A 86 -5.53 -4.65 11.42
CA TYR A 86 -5.29 -3.64 12.45
C TYR A 86 -5.18 -4.32 13.82
N GLU A 87 -4.37 -3.77 14.72
CA GLU A 87 -4.02 -4.31 16.04
C GLU A 87 -4.92 -3.85 17.18
N TYR A 88 -5.63 -2.76 16.97
CA TYR A 88 -6.40 -2.06 17.99
C TYR A 88 -7.36 -2.98 18.75
N ALA A 89 -7.59 -2.64 20.03
CA ALA A 89 -8.75 -3.11 20.76
C ALA A 89 -10.06 -2.63 20.11
N THR A 90 -11.14 -3.36 20.34
CA THR A 90 -12.48 -3.01 19.83
C THR A 90 -12.90 -1.60 20.25
N GLY A 91 -13.41 -0.84 19.28
CA GLY A 91 -13.96 0.51 19.50
C GLY A 91 -12.93 1.60 19.70
N VAL A 92 -11.63 1.28 19.58
CA VAL A 92 -10.55 2.29 19.60
C VAL A 92 -10.42 2.99 18.25
N TYR A 93 -10.54 2.25 17.15
CA TYR A 93 -10.38 2.78 15.80
C TYR A 93 -11.39 2.14 14.82
N GLY A 94 -12.29 2.94 14.26
CA GLY A 94 -13.39 2.50 13.39
C GLY A 94 -14.76 2.51 14.08
N ALA A 95 -15.80 2.08 13.35
CA ALA A 95 -17.20 2.15 13.78
C ALA A 95 -17.61 1.01 14.73
N GLY A 96 -16.91 -0.12 14.69
CA GLY A 96 -17.05 -1.22 15.65
C GLY A 96 -18.48 -1.78 15.75
N GLU A 97 -18.97 -1.88 16.99
CA GLU A 97 -20.30 -2.41 17.31
C GLU A 97 -21.44 -1.70 16.56
N ALA A 98 -21.28 -0.42 16.21
CA ALA A 98 -22.30 0.36 15.50
C ALA A 98 -22.65 -0.23 14.12
N ILE A 99 -21.73 -0.98 13.51
CA ILE A 99 -21.92 -1.65 12.21
C ILE A 99 -21.96 -3.18 12.35
N GLY A 100 -22.02 -3.70 13.58
CA GLY A 100 -22.05 -5.15 13.85
C GLY A 100 -20.73 -5.86 13.58
N ARG A 101 -19.60 -5.14 13.53
CA ARG A 101 -18.26 -5.69 13.31
C ARG A 101 -17.39 -5.37 14.54
N VAL A 102 -17.03 -6.40 15.28
CA VAL A 102 -16.22 -6.29 16.51
C VAL A 102 -14.97 -7.14 16.33
N HIS A 103 -13.80 -6.61 16.69
CA HIS A 103 -12.52 -7.27 16.59
C HIS A 103 -12.45 -8.56 17.42
N ASP A 104 -11.72 -9.54 16.87
CA ASP A 104 -11.36 -10.76 17.55
C ASP A 104 -9.83 -10.92 17.54
N PRO A 105 -9.14 -10.90 18.69
CA PRO A 105 -9.71 -10.67 20.02
C PRO A 105 -10.15 -9.20 20.20
N VAL A 106 -10.97 -8.94 21.22
CA VAL A 106 -11.48 -7.59 21.53
C VAL A 106 -10.42 -6.66 22.13
N ASN A 107 -9.29 -7.20 22.59
CA ASN A 107 -8.16 -6.43 23.11
C ASN A 107 -7.14 -6.09 22.03
N GLU A 108 -6.24 -5.18 22.39
CA GLU A 108 -5.02 -4.87 21.65
C GLU A 108 -4.21 -6.13 21.36
N MET A 109 -3.74 -6.31 20.13
CA MET A 109 -2.93 -7.48 19.76
C MET A 109 -1.51 -7.38 20.31
N VAL A 110 -1.12 -8.31 21.19
CA VAL A 110 0.24 -8.34 21.75
C VAL A 110 0.86 -9.73 21.66
N THR A 111 0.08 -10.76 21.97
CA THR A 111 0.52 -12.15 21.97
C THR A 111 0.38 -12.78 20.58
N LEU A 112 1.12 -13.87 20.34
CA LEU A 112 0.98 -14.64 19.10
C LEU A 112 -0.46 -15.13 18.87
N GLU A 113 -1.19 -15.47 19.93
CA GLU A 113 -2.59 -15.88 19.83
C GLU A 113 -3.49 -14.73 19.37
N ASP A 114 -3.25 -13.51 19.85
CA ASP A 114 -4.01 -12.33 19.42
C ASP A 114 -3.85 -12.08 17.92
N TYR A 115 -2.60 -12.05 17.42
CA TYR A 115 -2.32 -11.84 16.00
C TYR A 115 -2.93 -12.95 15.12
N ARG A 116 -2.90 -14.21 15.57
CA ARG A 116 -3.51 -15.32 14.85
C ARG A 116 -5.03 -15.18 14.78
N ARG A 117 -5.68 -14.84 15.90
CA ARG A 117 -7.13 -14.63 15.95
C ARG A 117 -7.57 -13.47 15.07
N ARG A 118 -6.82 -12.36 15.05
CA ARG A 118 -7.10 -11.23 14.15
C ARG A 118 -6.95 -11.59 12.68
N HIS A 119 -5.88 -12.30 12.32
CA HIS A 119 -5.74 -12.82 10.96
C HIS A 119 -6.89 -13.76 10.58
N ALA A 120 -7.29 -14.66 11.49
CA ALA A 120 -8.41 -15.56 11.28
C ALA A 120 -9.72 -14.77 11.06
N GLN A 121 -10.01 -13.79 11.91
CA GLN A 121 -11.17 -12.91 11.80
C GLN A 121 -11.27 -12.27 10.42
N TYR A 122 -10.21 -11.59 9.98
CA TYR A 122 -10.22 -10.88 8.70
C TYR A 122 -10.46 -11.85 7.54
N LYS A 123 -9.89 -13.06 7.61
CA LYS A 123 -10.04 -14.10 6.58
C LYS A 123 -11.35 -14.90 6.69
N LEU A 124 -12.20 -14.65 7.68
CA LEU A 124 -13.57 -15.16 7.72
C LEU A 124 -14.54 -14.30 6.90
N ASP A 125 -14.16 -13.08 6.52
CA ASP A 125 -14.98 -12.22 5.67
C ASP A 125 -15.15 -12.85 4.27
N ALA A 126 -16.41 -13.00 3.84
CA ALA A 126 -16.75 -13.70 2.61
C ALA A 126 -16.24 -13.00 1.34
N ASP A 127 -16.18 -11.67 1.33
CA ASP A 127 -15.71 -10.90 0.19
C ASP A 127 -14.18 -11.02 0.07
N LEU A 128 -13.47 -11.06 1.20
CA LEU A 128 -12.02 -11.32 1.21
C LEU A 128 -11.70 -12.77 0.84
N GLN A 129 -12.48 -13.76 1.29
CA GLN A 129 -12.34 -15.15 0.86
C GLN A 129 -12.53 -15.31 -0.65
N ALA A 130 -13.57 -14.66 -1.21
CA ALA A 130 -13.83 -14.65 -2.64
C ALA A 130 -12.65 -14.06 -3.42
N LEU A 131 -12.06 -12.96 -2.94
CA LEU A 131 -10.92 -12.32 -3.58
C LEU A 131 -9.67 -13.23 -3.58
N HIS A 132 -9.33 -13.84 -2.44
CA HIS A 132 -8.22 -14.81 -2.34
C HIS A 132 -8.43 -16.05 -3.21
N ALA A 133 -9.68 -16.50 -3.37
CA ALA A 133 -10.00 -17.59 -4.26
C ALA A 133 -9.90 -17.19 -5.74
N ALA A 134 -10.18 -15.93 -6.09
CA ALA A 134 -10.18 -15.46 -7.46
C ALA A 134 -8.77 -15.14 -8.00
N HIS A 135 -7.89 -14.60 -7.18
CA HIS A 135 -6.63 -13.99 -7.63
C HIS A 135 -5.43 -14.32 -6.73
N PRO A 136 -4.22 -14.45 -7.30
CA PRO A 136 -3.01 -14.49 -6.50
C PRO A 136 -2.74 -13.11 -5.86
N PHE A 137 -2.13 -13.12 -4.67
CA PHE A 137 -1.78 -11.90 -3.93
C PHE A 137 -0.27 -11.68 -3.93
N ILE A 138 0.15 -10.44 -4.17
CA ILE A 138 1.49 -9.94 -3.89
C ILE A 138 1.36 -8.93 -2.75
N CYS A 139 1.84 -9.31 -1.57
CA CYS A 139 1.72 -8.48 -0.37
C CYS A 139 3.07 -7.95 0.12
N THR A 140 3.04 -6.75 0.70
CA THR A 140 3.96 -6.34 1.75
C THR A 140 3.14 -6.00 3.01
N TRP A 141 3.80 -5.73 4.12
CA TRP A 141 3.16 -5.18 5.32
C TRP A 141 3.40 -3.68 5.40
N ASP A 142 2.62 -3.03 6.24
CA ASP A 142 2.95 -1.75 6.84
C ASP A 142 3.01 -1.90 8.37
N ASP A 143 2.66 -0.86 9.13
CA ASP A 143 2.77 -0.82 10.58
C ASP A 143 1.67 -1.63 11.26
N HIS A 144 0.42 -1.60 10.79
CA HIS A 144 -0.70 -2.23 11.51
C HIS A 144 -0.71 -3.76 11.47
N GLU A 145 0.12 -4.39 10.63
CA GLU A 145 0.46 -5.80 10.79
C GLU A 145 1.21 -6.12 12.09
N LEU A 146 1.81 -5.11 12.71
CA LEU A 146 2.47 -5.13 14.00
C LEU A 146 1.75 -4.21 14.99
N THR A 147 1.95 -2.90 14.89
CA THR A 147 1.29 -1.86 15.67
C THR A 147 1.61 -0.48 15.08
N ASN A 148 0.68 0.48 15.23
CA ASN A 148 0.70 1.81 14.63
C ASN A 148 2.05 2.52 14.76
N ASP A 149 2.52 3.10 13.66
CA ASP A 149 3.76 3.87 13.52
C ASP A 149 5.01 3.09 13.96
N SER A 150 5.04 1.78 13.73
CA SER A 150 6.19 0.95 14.09
C SER A 150 7.46 1.27 13.29
N TYR A 151 8.59 1.23 13.99
CA TYR A 151 9.93 1.36 13.45
C TYR A 151 10.83 0.23 13.98
N LYS A 152 12.11 0.23 13.60
CA LYS A 152 13.03 -0.89 13.86
C LYS A 152 13.05 -1.40 15.30
N ASN A 153 12.86 -0.54 16.30
CA ASN A 153 13.01 -0.91 17.71
C ASN A 153 11.85 -0.45 18.62
N GLY A 154 10.74 0.06 18.05
CA GLY A 154 9.60 0.55 18.82
C GLY A 154 8.44 0.94 17.91
N ALA A 155 7.44 1.59 18.48
CA ALA A 155 6.28 2.12 17.76
C ALA A 155 5.62 3.23 18.58
N GLU A 156 4.74 4.02 17.96
CA GLU A 156 3.89 4.96 18.69
C GLU A 156 2.90 4.20 19.59
N ASN A 157 2.18 3.24 19.02
CA ASN A 157 1.18 2.46 19.74
C ASN A 157 1.79 1.22 20.41
N HIS A 158 2.73 1.44 21.33
CA HIS A 158 3.26 0.37 22.18
C HIS A 158 3.64 0.86 23.58
N GLN A 159 3.10 0.22 24.61
CA GLN A 159 3.37 0.56 26.01
C GLN A 159 4.08 -0.59 26.73
N PRO A 160 5.41 -0.52 26.94
CA PRO A 160 6.18 -1.62 27.52
C PRO A 160 5.71 -2.09 28.90
N GLU A 161 5.15 -1.19 29.69
CA GLU A 161 4.62 -1.43 31.04
C GLU A 161 3.37 -2.33 31.05
N THR A 162 2.57 -2.33 29.98
CA THR A 162 1.32 -3.10 29.89
C THR A 162 1.38 -4.21 28.83
N GLU A 163 2.20 -4.04 27.81
CA GLU A 163 2.27 -4.93 26.64
C GLU A 163 3.58 -5.73 26.58
N GLY A 164 4.53 -5.46 27.47
CA GLY A 164 5.81 -6.14 27.54
C GLY A 164 6.81 -5.67 26.48
N ASP A 165 7.74 -6.54 26.12
CA ASP A 165 8.85 -6.18 25.23
C ASP A 165 8.43 -6.08 23.75
N PHE A 166 8.75 -4.96 23.10
CA PHE A 166 8.43 -4.72 21.69
C PHE A 166 8.99 -5.79 20.76
N ALA A 167 10.22 -6.26 21.00
CA ALA A 167 10.84 -7.28 20.14
C ALA A 167 10.06 -8.62 20.22
N THR A 168 9.45 -8.91 21.37
CA THR A 168 8.55 -10.04 21.56
C THR A 168 7.24 -9.85 20.80
N ARG A 169 6.61 -8.67 20.90
CA ARG A 169 5.39 -8.32 20.12
C ARG A 169 5.66 -8.44 18.61
N ARG A 170 6.76 -7.86 18.12
CA ARG A 170 7.22 -7.98 16.72
C ARG A 170 7.41 -9.41 16.27
N LYS A 171 8.08 -10.23 17.08
CA LYS A 171 8.29 -11.65 16.77
C LYS A 171 6.96 -12.40 16.64
N ASN A 172 5.97 -12.08 17.49
CA ASN A 172 4.64 -12.67 17.44
C ASN A 172 3.90 -12.26 16.17
N ALA A 173 3.86 -10.96 15.87
CA ALA A 173 3.24 -10.40 14.68
C ALA A 173 3.81 -11.00 13.39
N TYR A 174 5.13 -10.96 13.23
CA TYR A 174 5.79 -11.48 12.02
C TYR A 174 5.56 -12.97 11.85
N ARG A 175 5.57 -13.74 12.94
CA ARG A 175 5.24 -15.17 12.87
C ARG A 175 3.81 -15.39 12.40
N ALA A 176 2.84 -14.64 12.92
CA ALA A 176 1.45 -14.75 12.49
C ALA A 176 1.27 -14.32 11.02
N TYR A 177 1.92 -13.22 10.61
CA TYR A 177 1.92 -12.77 9.21
C TYR A 177 2.47 -13.85 8.27
N PHE A 178 3.64 -14.42 8.60
CA PHE A 178 4.19 -15.52 7.84
C PHE A 178 3.33 -16.78 7.91
N GLU A 179 2.58 -17.04 8.98
CA GLU A 179 1.66 -18.18 9.07
C GLU A 179 0.44 -18.00 8.15
N TRP A 180 -0.14 -16.79 8.08
CA TRP A 180 -1.47 -16.54 7.52
C TRP A 180 -1.47 -15.89 6.12
N MET A 181 -0.41 -15.19 5.72
CA MET A 181 -0.36 -14.54 4.40
C MET A 181 0.20 -15.47 3.32
N PRO A 182 -0.23 -15.38 2.05
CA PRO A 182 0.25 -16.23 0.96
C PRO A 182 1.65 -15.82 0.45
N ILE A 183 2.59 -15.57 1.37
CA ILE A 183 3.98 -15.25 1.10
C ILE A 183 4.88 -16.47 1.30
N ARG A 184 5.88 -16.64 0.44
CA ARG A 184 6.93 -17.66 0.63
C ARG A 184 7.72 -17.36 1.90
N LEU A 185 8.09 -18.41 2.62
CA LEU A 185 8.94 -18.26 3.79
C LEU A 185 10.33 -17.82 3.36
N PRO A 186 10.93 -16.81 4.01
CA PRO A 186 12.27 -16.37 3.67
C PRO A 186 13.32 -17.42 4.10
N ASP A 187 14.56 -17.31 3.59
CA ASP A 187 15.64 -18.21 4.01
C ASP A 187 15.93 -18.01 5.51
N PRO A 188 15.65 -19.01 6.35
CA PRO A 188 15.79 -18.88 7.79
C PRO A 188 17.25 -18.70 8.26
N ARG A 189 18.25 -18.96 7.39
CA ARG A 189 19.67 -18.87 7.73
C ARG A 189 20.28 -17.50 7.48
N HIS A 190 19.75 -16.75 6.52
CA HIS A 190 20.36 -15.50 6.06
C HIS A 190 19.48 -14.29 6.35
N ALA A 191 18.17 -14.40 6.12
CA ALA A 191 17.26 -13.27 6.18
C ALA A 191 15.88 -13.72 6.71
N PRO A 192 15.79 -14.23 7.96
CA PRO A 192 14.65 -14.99 8.46
C PRO A 192 13.32 -14.22 8.54
N THR A 193 13.34 -12.90 8.35
CA THR A 193 12.16 -12.02 8.34
C THR A 193 12.08 -11.16 7.08
N ARG A 194 12.98 -11.30 6.10
CA ARG A 194 13.00 -10.45 4.91
C ARG A 194 11.76 -10.69 4.05
N ILE A 195 11.00 -9.63 3.78
CA ILE A 195 9.86 -9.67 2.85
C ILE A 195 10.07 -8.86 1.56
N TYR A 196 11.01 -7.91 1.54
CA TYR A 196 11.30 -7.15 0.32
C TYR A 196 11.92 -8.05 -0.76
N ARG A 197 11.37 -7.96 -1.97
CA ARG A 197 11.62 -8.90 -3.08
C ARG A 197 11.11 -8.33 -4.41
N GLN A 198 11.55 -8.91 -5.52
CA GLN A 198 11.15 -8.48 -6.86
C GLN A 198 10.36 -9.57 -7.60
N PHE A 199 9.44 -9.15 -8.46
CA PHE A 199 8.71 -9.98 -9.42
C PHE A 199 8.94 -9.44 -10.83
N GLN A 200 9.08 -10.34 -11.80
CA GLN A 200 9.26 -9.98 -13.21
C GLN A 200 8.08 -10.48 -14.05
N PHE A 201 7.55 -9.59 -14.89
CA PHE A 201 6.44 -9.85 -15.80
C PHE A 201 6.90 -9.71 -17.26
N GLY A 202 7.74 -10.65 -17.69
CA GLY A 202 8.34 -10.64 -19.02
C GLY A 202 9.26 -9.43 -19.21
N SER A 203 9.26 -8.87 -20.41
CA SER A 203 9.95 -7.61 -20.70
C SER A 203 9.10 -6.36 -20.35
N LEU A 204 7.86 -6.53 -19.88
CA LEU A 204 6.94 -5.40 -19.69
C LEU A 204 7.19 -4.67 -18.37
N ALA A 205 7.29 -5.39 -17.25
CA ALA A 205 7.40 -4.76 -15.94
C ALA A 205 8.22 -5.61 -14.96
N ASP A 206 9.05 -4.92 -14.18
CA ASP A 206 9.58 -5.44 -12.92
C ASP A 206 8.85 -4.74 -11.76
N LEU A 207 8.49 -5.48 -10.73
CA LEU A 207 7.83 -5.00 -9.52
C LEU A 207 8.71 -5.29 -8.30
N SER A 208 9.29 -4.25 -7.72
CA SER A 208 10.06 -4.30 -6.48
C SER A 208 9.15 -3.98 -5.29
N MET A 209 8.91 -4.96 -4.41
CA MET A 209 8.17 -4.78 -3.17
C MET A 209 9.12 -4.39 -2.04
N LEU A 210 8.83 -3.29 -1.36
CA LEU A 210 9.63 -2.75 -0.25
C LEU A 210 9.05 -3.14 1.11
N ASP A 211 9.92 -3.11 2.11
CA ASP A 211 9.59 -3.11 3.55
C ASP A 211 10.00 -1.74 4.11
N LEU A 212 9.04 -0.93 4.55
CA LEU A 212 9.29 0.43 5.06
C LEU A 212 9.25 0.52 6.59
N ARG A 213 9.06 -0.60 7.30
CA ARG A 213 8.87 -0.60 8.76
C ARG A 213 10.01 -1.30 9.50
N GLN A 214 10.45 -2.47 9.03
CA GLN A 214 11.36 -3.32 9.81
C GLN A 214 12.74 -2.68 10.07
N TYR A 215 13.20 -1.82 9.16
CA TYR A 215 14.56 -1.28 9.17
C TYR A 215 14.66 0.22 9.45
N ARG A 216 13.53 0.93 9.45
CA ARG A 216 13.50 2.39 9.56
C ARG A 216 13.89 2.87 10.96
N ASP A 217 14.52 4.04 11.04
CA ASP A 217 14.69 4.74 12.31
C ASP A 217 13.36 5.35 12.78
N VAL A 218 13.24 5.69 14.06
CA VAL A 218 12.07 6.39 14.61
C VAL A 218 11.81 7.68 13.85
N GLN A 219 10.54 7.98 13.59
CA GLN A 219 10.04 9.15 12.89
C GLN A 219 10.48 10.44 13.60
N PRO A 220 10.68 11.56 12.89
CA PRO A 220 10.84 12.86 13.53
C PRO A 220 9.57 13.20 14.32
N ALA A 221 9.70 13.99 15.39
CA ALA A 221 8.56 14.28 16.28
C ALA A 221 7.41 15.05 15.59
N ASN A 222 7.73 15.84 14.56
CA ASN A 222 6.79 16.55 13.70
C ASN A 222 7.57 17.14 12.52
N GLY A 223 6.87 17.78 11.59
CA GLY A 223 7.51 18.37 10.41
C GLY A 223 8.50 19.52 10.69
N LEU A 224 8.54 20.12 11.89
CA LEU A 224 9.56 21.13 12.24
C LEU A 224 10.87 20.51 12.76
N ASP A 225 10.86 19.21 13.06
CA ASP A 225 12.03 18.51 13.57
C ASP A 225 13.13 18.44 12.50
N PRO A 226 14.33 19.03 12.74
CA PRO A 226 15.43 19.00 11.77
C PRO A 226 15.96 17.58 11.51
N ALA A 227 15.66 16.60 12.39
CA ALA A 227 16.03 15.21 12.17
C ALA A 227 15.44 14.64 10.88
N ARG A 228 14.37 15.23 10.32
CA ARG A 228 13.81 14.84 9.02
C ARG A 228 14.82 14.92 7.86
N ASP A 229 15.80 15.82 7.98
CA ASP A 229 16.84 16.10 6.99
C ASP A 229 18.21 15.51 7.40
N ASP A 230 18.28 14.70 8.46
CA ASP A 230 19.50 14.05 8.95
C ASP A 230 19.89 12.87 8.04
N ALA A 231 21.06 12.97 7.41
CA ALA A 231 21.61 11.95 6.51
C ALA A 231 21.99 10.62 7.19
N SER A 232 21.96 10.56 8.52
CA SER A 232 22.16 9.30 9.26
C SER A 232 20.87 8.49 9.45
N ARG A 233 19.69 9.08 9.19
CA ARG A 233 18.39 8.42 9.38
C ARG A 233 17.93 7.72 8.11
N VAL A 234 17.43 6.50 8.26
CA VAL A 234 17.04 5.63 7.14
C VAL A 234 15.56 5.22 7.20
N ILE A 235 14.90 5.10 6.05
CA ILE A 235 13.52 4.63 5.91
C ILE A 235 13.44 3.15 5.53
N VAL A 236 14.33 2.68 4.65
CA VAL A 236 14.36 1.27 4.18
C VAL A 236 15.54 0.49 4.75
N GLY A 237 16.52 1.17 5.34
CA GLY A 237 17.81 0.60 5.68
C GLY A 237 18.75 0.48 4.47
N ARG A 238 20.04 0.56 4.74
CA ARG A 238 21.09 0.66 3.71
C ARG A 238 21.10 -0.50 2.71
N GLU A 239 20.99 -1.73 3.20
CA GLU A 239 21.01 -2.94 2.35
C GLU A 239 19.85 -2.95 1.35
N GLN A 240 18.63 -2.61 1.80
CA GLN A 240 17.45 -2.58 0.94
C GLN A 240 17.50 -1.41 -0.04
N LEU A 241 18.01 -0.23 0.36
CA LEU A 241 18.17 0.90 -0.55
C LEU A 241 19.20 0.59 -1.66
N ASP A 242 20.32 -0.03 -1.31
CA ASP A 242 21.32 -0.46 -2.30
C ASP A 242 20.79 -1.56 -3.21
N TRP A 243 20.07 -2.54 -2.65
CA TRP A 243 19.34 -3.53 -3.44
C TRP A 243 18.38 -2.87 -4.44
N LEU A 244 17.51 -1.95 -4.00
CA LEU A 244 16.55 -1.28 -4.87
C LEU A 244 17.24 -0.49 -5.99
N LYS A 245 18.29 0.28 -5.67
CA LYS A 245 19.06 1.02 -6.67
C LYS A 245 19.68 0.09 -7.72
N ASN A 246 20.17 -1.08 -7.31
CA ASN A 246 20.72 -2.08 -8.23
C ASN A 246 19.61 -2.68 -9.12
N GLU A 247 18.50 -3.10 -8.54
CA GLU A 247 17.35 -3.64 -9.29
C GLU A 247 16.84 -2.66 -10.35
N LEU A 248 16.70 -1.38 -9.99
CA LEU A 248 16.28 -0.34 -10.93
C LEU A 248 17.32 -0.10 -12.02
N GLY A 249 18.61 -0.13 -11.67
CA GLY A 249 19.72 0.16 -12.57
C GLY A 249 20.07 -0.98 -13.53
N GLU A 250 19.74 -2.22 -13.19
CA GLU A 250 19.98 -3.42 -14.00
C GLU A 250 18.74 -3.85 -14.81
N SER A 251 17.55 -3.37 -14.45
CA SER A 251 16.30 -3.76 -15.10
C SER A 251 16.21 -3.29 -16.56
N GLU A 252 16.02 -4.25 -17.46
CA GLU A 252 15.71 -4.04 -18.87
C GLU A 252 14.20 -3.96 -19.15
N ALA A 253 13.34 -4.16 -18.14
CA ALA A 253 11.90 -4.11 -18.31
C ALA A 253 11.41 -2.72 -18.72
N ARG A 254 10.30 -2.65 -19.46
CA ARG A 254 9.73 -1.39 -19.92
C ARG A 254 9.32 -0.49 -18.75
N TRP A 255 8.69 -1.04 -17.71
CA TRP A 255 8.27 -0.34 -16.51
C TRP A 255 8.99 -0.87 -15.27
N LYS A 256 9.37 0.04 -14.37
CA LYS A 256 9.93 -0.28 -13.05
C LYS A 256 8.91 0.14 -11.99
N LEU A 257 8.18 -0.83 -11.47
CA LEU A 257 7.16 -0.61 -10.45
C LEU A 257 7.77 -0.81 -9.06
N ILE A 258 7.37 0.03 -8.12
CA ILE A 258 7.79 -0.06 -6.73
C ILE A 258 6.52 -0.11 -5.89
N GLY A 259 6.30 -1.23 -5.19
CA GLY A 259 5.24 -1.33 -4.20
C GLY A 259 5.80 -0.97 -2.83
N ASN A 260 5.26 0.08 -2.21
CA ASN A 260 5.68 0.60 -0.93
C ASN A 260 4.47 1.06 -0.11
N SER A 261 4.59 1.11 1.20
CA SER A 261 3.43 1.35 2.05
C SER A 261 3.09 2.83 2.18
N VAL A 262 4.08 3.68 2.50
CA VAL A 262 3.91 5.13 2.71
C VAL A 262 4.37 6.01 1.53
N MET A 263 3.77 7.19 1.38
CA MET A 263 3.99 8.12 0.25
C MET A 263 5.43 8.62 0.08
N ILE A 264 5.91 8.65 -1.17
CA ILE A 264 7.23 9.19 -1.53
C ILE A 264 7.20 10.63 -2.03
N ALA A 265 6.16 11.02 -2.77
CA ALA A 265 6.03 12.37 -3.31
C ALA A 265 6.07 13.41 -2.17
N PRO A 266 6.87 14.49 -2.30
CA PRO A 266 6.99 15.48 -1.24
C PRO A 266 5.71 16.29 -1.08
N VAL A 267 5.11 16.27 0.11
CA VAL A 267 3.91 17.06 0.42
C VAL A 267 4.29 18.10 1.46
N ASP A 268 4.74 19.26 0.98
CA ASP A 268 5.08 20.39 1.84
C ASP A 268 4.49 21.71 1.34
N PHE A 269 4.47 22.72 2.21
CA PHE A 269 3.92 24.03 1.89
C PHE A 269 5.02 25.08 1.82
N ARG A 270 6.09 24.85 1.04
CA ARG A 270 7.19 25.82 0.89
C ARG A 270 6.81 27.09 0.14
N GLN A 271 5.67 27.13 -0.55
CA GLN A 271 5.23 28.28 -1.34
C GLN A 271 4.26 29.19 -0.56
N PRO A 272 4.38 30.52 -0.70
CA PRO A 272 3.48 31.45 -0.03
C PRO A 272 2.05 31.23 -0.50
N LEU A 273 1.21 30.77 0.43
CA LEU A 273 -0.24 30.75 0.30
C LEU A 273 -0.83 32.07 0.80
N PRO A 274 -2.09 32.41 0.45
CA PRO A 274 -2.76 33.56 1.03
C PRO A 274 -2.68 33.51 2.57
N PRO A 275 -2.40 34.64 3.25
CA PRO A 275 -2.23 34.67 4.69
C PRO A 275 -3.44 34.06 5.42
N GLY A 276 -3.18 33.27 6.47
CA GLY A 276 -4.20 32.62 7.29
C GLY A 276 -4.76 31.29 6.73
N VAL A 277 -4.53 30.96 5.45
CA VAL A 277 -5.04 29.71 4.86
C VAL A 277 -4.40 28.47 5.51
N LEU A 278 -3.09 28.49 5.73
CA LEU A 278 -2.40 27.37 6.39
C LEU A 278 -2.79 27.26 7.86
N GLU A 279 -2.86 28.39 8.57
CA GLU A 279 -3.23 28.45 9.99
C GLU A 279 -4.64 27.89 10.24
N GLN A 280 -5.60 28.22 9.38
CA GLN A 280 -6.97 27.69 9.44
C GLN A 280 -7.04 26.17 9.26
N LEU A 281 -6.03 25.57 8.62
CA LEU A 281 -5.93 24.15 8.36
C LEU A 281 -4.97 23.42 9.31
N GLY A 282 -4.36 24.13 10.27
CA GLY A 282 -3.34 23.56 11.15
C GLY A 282 -2.02 23.22 10.43
N LEU A 283 -1.80 23.76 9.24
CA LEU A 283 -0.62 23.53 8.41
C LEU A 283 0.40 24.66 8.59
N MET A 284 1.66 24.39 8.23
CA MET A 284 2.74 25.36 8.37
C MET A 284 3.60 25.44 7.11
N MET A 285 4.05 26.68 6.81
CA MET A 285 4.95 26.95 5.68
C MET A 285 6.25 26.15 5.80
N GLY A 286 6.61 25.39 4.77
CA GLY A 286 7.85 24.60 4.71
C GLY A 286 7.89 23.37 5.63
N VAL A 287 6.74 22.99 6.19
CA VAL A 287 6.57 21.83 7.07
C VAL A 287 5.87 20.72 6.25
N PRO A 288 6.41 19.50 6.20
CA PRO A 288 5.77 18.39 5.53
C PRO A 288 4.48 17.98 6.24
N PHE A 289 3.57 17.41 5.48
CA PHE A 289 2.27 16.96 5.98
C PHE A 289 2.38 15.70 6.85
N ASN A 290 3.17 14.71 6.44
CA ASN A 290 3.31 13.44 7.15
C ASN A 290 4.78 13.06 7.31
N VAL A 291 5.31 13.10 8.54
CA VAL A 291 6.70 12.71 8.84
C VAL A 291 6.92 11.22 9.09
N ASP A 292 5.84 10.43 9.17
CA ASP A 292 5.91 8.97 9.07
C ASP A 292 6.13 8.51 7.62
N SER A 293 5.84 9.35 6.63
CA SER A 293 6.13 9.09 5.21
C SER A 293 7.60 9.40 4.84
N TRP A 294 7.96 9.29 3.55
CA TRP A 294 9.31 9.67 3.08
C TRP A 294 9.65 11.15 3.30
N ASP A 295 8.65 12.00 3.58
CA ASP A 295 8.89 13.39 4.00
C ASP A 295 9.64 13.52 5.33
N GLY A 296 9.61 12.48 6.19
CA GLY A 296 10.42 12.41 7.41
C GLY A 296 11.84 11.88 7.23
N TYR A 297 12.22 11.48 6.00
CA TYR A 297 13.46 10.79 5.66
C TYR A 297 14.02 11.35 4.35
N THR A 298 14.23 12.66 4.32
CA THR A 298 14.44 13.37 3.04
C THR A 298 15.77 13.03 2.38
N ASP A 299 16.77 12.57 3.13
CA ASP A 299 18.07 12.16 2.59
C ASP A 299 17.98 10.85 1.80
N ASP A 300 17.41 9.79 2.39
CA ASP A 300 17.12 8.52 1.70
C ASP A 300 16.25 8.74 0.45
N ARG A 301 15.22 9.60 0.56
CA ARG A 301 14.40 9.99 -0.60
C ARG A 301 15.25 10.62 -1.70
N ARG A 302 16.05 11.62 -1.34
CA ARG A 302 16.91 12.34 -2.29
C ARG A 302 17.88 11.39 -2.96
N GLU A 303 18.54 10.52 -2.19
CA GLU A 303 19.50 9.54 -2.71
C GLU A 303 18.85 8.62 -3.77
N LEU A 304 17.66 8.10 -3.50
CA LEU A 304 16.93 7.25 -4.45
C LEU A 304 16.54 8.00 -5.73
N LEU A 305 15.94 9.19 -5.58
CA LEU A 305 15.48 9.99 -6.72
C LEU A 305 16.65 10.52 -7.56
N GLU A 306 17.77 10.87 -6.92
CA GLU A 306 19.01 11.23 -7.61
C GLU A 306 19.60 10.05 -8.37
N HIS A 307 19.61 8.85 -7.80
CA HIS A 307 20.05 7.65 -8.52
C HIS A 307 19.22 7.40 -9.79
N ILE A 308 17.89 7.48 -9.68
CA ILE A 308 16.98 7.37 -10.83
C ILE A 308 17.32 8.42 -11.90
N ALA A 309 17.49 9.68 -11.49
CA ALA A 309 17.79 10.79 -12.37
C ALA A 309 19.14 10.63 -13.09
N VAL A 310 20.21 10.41 -12.32
CA VAL A 310 21.61 10.36 -12.82
C VAL A 310 21.82 9.15 -13.73
N ARG A 311 21.18 8.02 -13.42
CA ARG A 311 21.25 6.81 -14.25
C ARG A 311 20.29 6.84 -15.44
N GLY A 312 19.44 7.85 -15.56
CA GLY A 312 18.47 7.99 -16.64
C GLY A 312 17.44 6.86 -16.65
N ILE A 313 17.04 6.36 -15.47
CA ILE A 313 16.08 5.25 -15.34
C ILE A 313 14.70 5.80 -15.68
N GLN A 314 14.08 5.25 -16.71
CA GLN A 314 12.77 5.69 -17.20
C GLN A 314 11.65 4.80 -16.67
N ASN A 315 10.41 5.31 -16.71
CA ASN A 315 9.18 4.56 -16.43
C ASN A 315 9.12 3.97 -15.02
N VAL A 316 9.56 4.76 -14.04
CA VAL A 316 9.47 4.41 -12.62
C VAL A 316 8.12 4.85 -12.08
N ALA A 317 7.39 3.93 -11.43
CA ALA A 317 6.10 4.20 -10.80
C ALA A 317 6.03 3.59 -9.40
N PHE A 318 5.70 4.41 -8.41
CA PHE A 318 5.40 3.99 -7.04
C PHE A 318 3.90 3.68 -6.89
N LEU A 319 3.58 2.62 -6.17
CA LEU A 319 2.23 2.11 -5.91
C LEU A 319 2.05 2.01 -4.40
N THR A 320 1.20 2.89 -3.85
CA THR A 320 1.24 3.24 -2.42
C THR A 320 -0.12 3.18 -1.74
N GLY A 321 -0.14 3.06 -0.41
CA GLY A 321 -1.32 3.06 0.46
C GLY A 321 -1.18 4.01 1.66
N ASP A 322 -1.39 3.51 2.88
CA ASP A 322 -1.23 4.17 4.19
C ASP A 322 -2.15 5.37 4.46
N ILE A 323 -2.11 6.39 3.62
CA ILE A 323 -2.67 7.72 3.92
C ILE A 323 -4.20 7.84 3.78
N HIS A 324 -4.91 6.72 3.64
CA HIS A 324 -6.38 6.62 3.58
C HIS A 324 -7.03 7.64 2.62
N SER A 325 -6.41 7.86 1.45
CA SER A 325 -6.88 8.84 0.48
C SER A 325 -6.30 8.57 -0.91
N SER A 326 -6.93 9.10 -1.96
CA SER A 326 -6.52 8.84 -3.35
C SER A 326 -5.61 9.93 -3.89
N TRP A 327 -4.45 9.54 -4.44
CA TRP A 327 -3.49 10.49 -5.02
C TRP A 327 -2.92 10.03 -6.35
N ALA A 328 -2.68 10.99 -7.23
CA ALA A 328 -1.85 10.81 -8.42
C ALA A 328 -0.80 11.92 -8.45
N CYS A 329 0.45 11.55 -8.22
CA CYS A 329 1.55 12.48 -8.02
C CYS A 329 2.64 12.25 -9.08
N GLU A 330 3.13 13.33 -9.66
CA GLU A 330 4.45 13.31 -10.30
C GLU A 330 5.49 13.41 -9.17
N VAL A 331 6.60 12.67 -9.25
CA VAL A 331 7.61 12.65 -8.18
C VAL A 331 8.80 13.51 -8.61
N PRO A 332 8.87 14.78 -8.15
CA PRO A 332 9.98 15.66 -8.47
C PRO A 332 11.25 15.23 -7.77
N ARG A 333 12.40 15.45 -8.42
CA ARG A 333 13.71 15.15 -7.84
C ARG A 333 14.05 16.02 -6.62
N ASP A 334 13.95 17.35 -6.77
CA ASP A 334 14.53 18.30 -5.81
C ASP A 334 13.51 19.22 -5.11
N SER A 335 12.42 19.57 -5.79
CA SER A 335 11.38 20.45 -5.23
C SER A 335 10.05 20.24 -5.94
N ALA A 336 8.93 20.64 -5.33
CA ALA A 336 7.57 20.50 -5.88
C ALA A 336 7.34 21.06 -7.32
N PHE A 337 8.31 21.79 -7.89
CA PHE A 337 8.29 22.40 -9.23
C PHE A 337 9.44 21.93 -10.15
N GLY A 338 10.33 21.08 -9.66
CA GLY A 338 11.42 20.51 -10.43
C GLY A 338 10.95 19.44 -11.41
N PRO A 339 11.81 18.99 -12.34
CA PRO A 339 11.49 17.88 -13.22
C PRO A 339 11.22 16.60 -12.42
N SER A 340 10.20 15.86 -12.84
CA SER A 340 9.80 14.60 -12.22
C SER A 340 10.58 13.42 -12.80
N VAL A 341 11.02 12.54 -11.91
CA VAL A 341 11.85 11.37 -12.24
C VAL A 341 11.05 10.07 -12.17
N ALA A 342 9.88 10.12 -11.54
CA ALA A 342 8.94 9.02 -11.44
C ALA A 342 7.50 9.58 -11.32
N VAL A 343 6.53 8.68 -11.22
CA VAL A 343 5.16 8.97 -10.78
C VAL A 343 4.82 8.12 -9.56
N GLU A 344 3.85 8.55 -8.77
CA GLU A 344 3.30 7.82 -7.65
C GLU A 344 1.78 7.79 -7.75
N LEU A 345 1.20 6.61 -7.55
CA LEU A 345 -0.23 6.35 -7.63
C LEU A 345 -0.65 5.69 -6.31
N VAL A 346 -1.46 6.43 -5.55
CA VAL A 346 -1.84 6.06 -4.19
C VAL A 346 -3.29 5.60 -4.18
N GLY A 347 -3.50 4.37 -3.71
CA GLY A 347 -4.85 3.83 -3.49
C GLY A 347 -5.45 4.40 -2.21
N THR A 348 -6.77 4.57 -2.21
CA THR A 348 -7.49 4.86 -0.96
C THR A 348 -7.60 3.60 -0.09
N SER A 349 -8.09 3.76 1.13
CA SER A 349 -8.39 2.66 2.03
C SER A 349 -9.55 1.81 1.52
N ILE A 350 -9.47 0.50 1.77
CA ILE A 350 -10.60 -0.41 1.57
C ILE A 350 -11.73 -0.03 2.53
N THR A 351 -11.40 0.22 3.79
CA THR A 351 -12.38 0.59 4.84
C THR A 351 -11.86 1.53 5.92
N SER A 352 -10.55 1.60 6.18
CA SER A 352 -10.00 2.38 7.31
C SER A 352 -10.38 3.85 7.26
N ASP A 353 -10.61 4.45 8.43
CA ASP A 353 -11.13 5.81 8.57
C ASP A 353 -10.28 6.82 7.79
N ASN A 354 -10.94 7.54 6.88
CA ASN A 354 -10.36 8.64 6.15
C ASN A 354 -10.38 9.91 7.02
N LEU A 355 -9.81 10.99 6.50
CA LEU A 355 -9.73 12.26 7.23
C LEU A 355 -11.10 12.76 7.70
N ASN A 356 -12.15 12.58 6.89
CA ASN A 356 -13.49 13.02 7.25
C ASN A 356 -14.07 12.25 8.45
N GLU A 357 -13.89 10.93 8.55
CA GLU A 357 -14.38 10.19 9.73
C GLU A 357 -13.58 10.51 10.98
N ILE A 358 -12.26 10.64 10.87
CA ILE A 358 -11.39 11.08 11.97
C ILE A 358 -11.84 12.46 12.52
N LEU A 359 -12.29 13.35 11.64
CA LEU A 359 -12.80 14.68 12.00
C LEU A 359 -14.31 14.72 12.31
N GLY A 360 -15.02 13.60 12.22
CA GLY A 360 -16.48 13.52 12.40
C GLY A 360 -17.27 14.36 11.39
N GLN A 361 -16.76 14.50 10.17
CA GLN A 361 -17.35 15.27 9.08
C GLN A 361 -18.01 14.36 8.04
N PRO A 362 -19.07 14.84 7.34
CA PRO A 362 -19.62 14.09 6.23
C PRO A 362 -18.60 13.96 5.08
N PRO A 363 -18.68 12.89 4.27
CA PRO A 363 -17.81 12.73 3.12
C PRO A 363 -18.05 13.85 2.10
N ARG A 364 -16.99 14.25 1.38
CA ARG A 364 -17.00 15.33 0.39
C ARG A 364 -17.52 16.66 0.94
N ASN A 365 -17.28 16.95 2.22
CA ASN A 365 -17.69 18.22 2.81
C ASN A 365 -16.93 19.41 2.17
N PRO A 366 -17.45 20.65 2.25
CA PRO A 366 -16.77 21.80 1.63
C PRO A 366 -15.37 22.08 2.18
N LEU A 367 -15.09 21.73 3.44
CA LEU A 367 -13.78 21.94 4.05
C LEU A 367 -12.75 20.98 3.45
N SER A 368 -13.04 19.67 3.38
CA SER A 368 -12.13 18.70 2.75
C SER A 368 -11.78 19.11 1.32
N GLN A 369 -12.77 19.46 0.51
CA GLN A 369 -12.55 19.93 -0.87
C GLN A 369 -11.71 21.22 -0.98
N GLN A 370 -11.82 22.12 -0.01
CA GLN A 370 -10.96 23.31 0.08
C GLN A 370 -9.54 22.92 0.45
N VAL A 371 -9.35 22.02 1.43
CA VAL A 371 -8.04 21.47 1.80
C VAL A 371 -7.38 20.82 0.59
N GLU A 372 -8.09 19.95 -0.15
CA GLU A 372 -7.60 19.33 -1.38
C GLU A 372 -7.09 20.38 -2.39
N THR A 373 -7.82 21.48 -2.54
CA THR A 373 -7.46 22.57 -3.45
C THR A 373 -6.18 23.29 -3.00
N VAL A 374 -6.04 23.54 -1.70
CA VAL A 374 -4.83 24.17 -1.12
C VAL A 374 -3.61 23.26 -1.28
N PHE A 375 -3.76 21.95 -1.01
CA PHE A 375 -2.70 20.96 -1.19
C PHE A 375 -2.23 20.93 -2.64
N LYS A 376 -3.15 20.80 -3.62
CA LYS A 376 -2.80 20.81 -5.05
C LYS A 376 -2.19 22.12 -5.51
N PHE A 377 -2.59 23.26 -4.92
CA PHE A 377 -1.98 24.55 -5.24
C PHE A 377 -0.53 24.65 -4.74
N GLY A 378 -0.28 24.24 -3.49
CA GLY A 378 1.07 24.21 -2.90
C GLY A 378 1.98 23.17 -3.55
N ASN A 379 1.39 22.07 -4.01
CA ASN A 379 2.09 20.89 -4.55
C ASN A 379 1.60 20.59 -5.97
N ARG A 380 2.03 21.37 -6.98
CA ARG A 380 1.54 21.24 -8.37
C ARG A 380 1.83 19.91 -9.05
N HIS A 381 2.73 19.11 -8.48
CA HIS A 381 3.01 17.76 -8.92
C HIS A 381 1.89 16.78 -8.51
N VAL A 382 1.05 17.12 -7.53
CA VAL A 382 -0.19 16.41 -7.18
C VAL A 382 -1.29 16.75 -8.19
N LYS A 383 -1.69 15.77 -9.01
CA LYS A 383 -2.72 15.93 -10.06
C LYS A 383 -4.10 15.48 -9.62
N LEU A 384 -4.15 14.46 -8.77
CA LEU A 384 -5.35 13.97 -8.09
C LEU A 384 -5.10 13.98 -6.60
N LEU A 385 -6.09 14.43 -5.85
CA LEU A 385 -6.17 14.34 -4.40
C LEU A 385 -7.65 14.27 -4.04
N GLU A 386 -8.04 13.21 -3.35
CA GLU A 386 -9.39 12.99 -2.82
C GLU A 386 -9.27 12.36 -1.42
N PHE A 387 -9.71 13.08 -0.38
CA PHE A 387 -9.47 12.69 1.01
C PHE A 387 -10.48 11.72 1.60
N ASP A 388 -11.68 11.61 1.04
CA ASP A 388 -12.84 11.17 1.83
C ASP A 388 -13.41 9.82 1.37
N SER A 389 -13.13 9.35 0.16
CA SER A 389 -13.81 8.18 -0.41
C SER A 389 -13.01 6.89 -0.22
N HIS A 390 -13.69 5.80 0.15
CA HIS A 390 -13.13 4.45 0.23
C HIS A 390 -13.34 3.67 -1.05
N GLY A 391 -12.50 2.65 -1.27
CA GLY A 391 -12.69 1.72 -2.37
C GLY A 391 -11.43 0.99 -2.74
N TYR A 392 -11.15 0.91 -4.04
CA TYR A 392 -9.99 0.20 -4.57
C TYR A 392 -9.56 0.78 -5.91
N SER A 393 -8.38 0.38 -6.37
CA SER A 393 -7.85 0.83 -7.65
C SER A 393 -7.51 -0.33 -8.57
N ILE A 394 -7.64 -0.11 -9.88
CA ILE A 394 -7.17 -1.04 -10.91
C ILE A 394 -6.04 -0.38 -11.69
N VAL A 395 -4.90 -1.05 -11.74
CA VAL A 395 -3.73 -0.62 -12.50
C VAL A 395 -3.63 -1.44 -13.77
N ASP A 396 -3.37 -0.79 -14.89
CA ASP A 396 -3.23 -1.40 -16.22
C ASP A 396 -2.02 -0.83 -16.95
N ILE A 397 -1.17 -1.74 -17.40
CA ILE A 397 0.14 -1.43 -17.97
C ILE A 397 0.26 -2.07 -19.34
N THR A 398 0.72 -1.28 -20.29
CA THR A 398 1.13 -1.69 -21.64
C THR A 398 2.52 -1.12 -21.92
N ALA A 399 3.16 -1.50 -23.03
CA ALA A 399 4.46 -0.94 -23.37
C ALA A 399 4.45 0.60 -23.56
N GLN A 400 3.28 1.18 -23.85
CA GLN A 400 3.10 2.60 -24.12
C GLN A 400 2.60 3.41 -22.92
N ARG A 401 1.91 2.77 -21.97
CA ARG A 401 1.13 3.46 -20.93
C ARG A 401 1.02 2.66 -19.65
N LEU A 402 1.06 3.35 -18.52
CA LEU A 402 0.52 2.89 -17.24
C LEU A 402 -0.68 3.77 -16.88
N GLN A 403 -1.79 3.19 -16.44
CA GLN A 403 -2.98 3.91 -15.95
C GLN A 403 -3.47 3.28 -14.68
N MET A 404 -3.99 4.12 -13.79
CA MET A 404 -4.76 3.69 -12.64
C MET A 404 -6.15 4.29 -12.71
N ASP A 405 -7.14 3.44 -12.46
CA ASP A 405 -8.53 3.81 -12.22
C ASP A 405 -8.83 3.70 -10.73
N TRP A 406 -9.51 4.70 -10.18
CA TRP A 406 -10.04 4.66 -8.82
C TRP A 406 -11.55 4.38 -8.86
N PHE A 407 -11.98 3.40 -8.07
CA PHE A 407 -13.39 3.07 -7.85
C PHE A 407 -13.74 3.36 -6.41
N TYR A 408 -14.82 4.10 -6.19
CA TYR A 408 -15.28 4.46 -4.86
C TYR A 408 -16.58 3.76 -4.50
N LEU A 409 -16.71 3.40 -3.23
CA LEU A 409 -17.89 2.80 -2.65
C LEU A 409 -18.96 3.85 -2.36
N SER A 410 -20.23 3.46 -2.39
CA SER A 410 -21.32 4.35 -2.02
C SER A 410 -21.38 4.63 -0.51
N GLU A 411 -21.10 3.63 0.31
CA GLU A 411 -21.09 3.69 1.78
C GLU A 411 -20.33 2.45 2.30
N ARG A 412 -19.20 2.63 2.98
CA ARG A 412 -18.37 1.48 3.44
C ARG A 412 -19.05 0.67 4.56
N THR A 413 -19.96 1.29 5.31
CA THR A 413 -20.68 0.65 6.42
C THR A 413 -21.92 -0.12 5.98
N ASP A 414 -22.26 -0.07 4.69
CA ASP A 414 -23.35 -0.85 4.10
C ASP A 414 -22.81 -2.14 3.45
N VAL A 415 -23.27 -3.30 3.91
CA VAL A 415 -22.93 -4.59 3.30
C VAL A 415 -23.36 -4.67 1.82
N LEU A 416 -24.37 -3.92 1.41
CA LEU A 416 -24.86 -3.83 0.03
C LEU A 416 -24.23 -2.67 -0.77
N ALA A 417 -23.13 -2.08 -0.28
CA ALA A 417 -22.44 -0.99 -0.94
C ALA A 417 -22.26 -1.23 -2.44
N THR A 418 -22.65 -0.24 -3.23
CA THR A 418 -22.37 -0.18 -4.65
C THR A 418 -21.00 0.46 -4.88
N GLN A 419 -20.52 0.42 -6.12
CA GLN A 419 -19.32 1.14 -6.53
C GLN A 419 -19.62 2.06 -7.72
N HIS A 420 -18.78 3.06 -7.91
CA HIS A 420 -18.74 3.84 -9.13
C HIS A 420 -17.30 4.14 -9.53
N PHE A 421 -17.08 4.30 -10.84
CA PHE A 421 -15.84 4.84 -11.36
C PHE A 421 -15.73 6.31 -10.94
N ALA A 422 -14.61 6.69 -10.32
CA ALA A 422 -14.40 8.04 -9.81
C ALA A 422 -13.45 8.86 -10.67
N SER A 423 -12.26 8.34 -10.95
CA SER A 423 -11.21 9.04 -11.67
C SER A 423 -10.24 8.08 -12.34
N ALA A 424 -9.49 8.57 -13.32
CA ALA A 424 -8.40 7.84 -13.93
C ALA A 424 -7.30 8.77 -14.42
N TYR A 425 -6.06 8.36 -14.18
CA TYR A 425 -4.86 9.05 -14.66
C TYR A 425 -3.94 8.05 -15.32
N HIS A 426 -3.26 8.51 -16.37
CA HIS A 426 -2.25 7.73 -17.04
C HIS A 426 -0.91 8.45 -17.10
N VAL A 427 0.14 7.68 -17.35
CA VAL A 427 1.46 8.15 -17.72
C VAL A 427 1.85 7.44 -19.01
N LEU A 428 2.30 8.23 -19.99
CA LEU A 428 2.91 7.69 -21.19
C LEU A 428 4.35 7.33 -20.91
N ALA A 429 4.80 6.21 -21.46
CA ALA A 429 6.16 5.77 -21.24
C ALA A 429 7.17 6.81 -21.76
N GLY A 430 8.14 7.15 -20.91
CA GLY A 430 9.21 8.12 -21.15
C GLY A 430 8.90 9.54 -20.72
N THR A 431 7.69 9.83 -20.19
CA THR A 431 7.29 11.22 -19.89
C THR A 431 7.35 11.61 -18.42
N ASN A 432 7.22 10.65 -17.49
CA ASN A 432 7.04 10.91 -16.05
C ASN A 432 5.96 11.98 -15.75
N THR A 433 4.97 12.12 -16.65
CA THR A 433 3.93 13.16 -16.60
C THR A 433 2.57 12.49 -16.52
N LEU A 434 1.78 12.92 -15.55
CA LEU A 434 0.43 12.39 -15.33
C LEU A 434 -0.59 13.23 -16.10
N LEU A 435 -1.43 12.55 -16.87
CA LEU A 435 -2.55 13.16 -17.60
C LEU A 435 -3.85 12.46 -17.21
N PRO A 436 -4.98 13.18 -17.13
CA PRO A 436 -6.29 12.56 -17.00
C PRO A 436 -6.52 11.57 -18.15
N ALA A 437 -6.97 10.37 -17.82
CA ALA A 437 -7.33 9.40 -18.85
C ALA A 437 -8.68 9.78 -19.50
N ALA A 438 -8.92 9.28 -20.72
CA ALA A 438 -10.18 9.51 -21.42
C ALA A 438 -11.40 8.88 -20.72
N GLY A 439 -11.18 7.97 -19.79
CA GLY A 439 -12.20 7.31 -18.98
C GLY A 439 -11.67 6.03 -18.34
N GLN A 440 -12.60 5.27 -17.77
CA GLN A 440 -12.36 3.94 -17.22
C GLN A 440 -11.68 3.02 -18.25
N LEU A 441 -10.79 2.16 -17.77
CA LEU A 441 -10.20 1.06 -18.50
C LEU A 441 -11.27 0.23 -19.20
N GLY A 442 -11.14 0.15 -20.53
CA GLY A 442 -11.94 -0.73 -21.36
C GLY A 442 -11.54 -2.21 -21.22
N PRO A 443 -12.05 -3.06 -22.14
CA PRO A 443 -11.62 -4.44 -22.26
C PRO A 443 -10.10 -4.56 -22.35
N ARG A 444 -9.53 -5.63 -21.80
CA ARG A 444 -8.09 -5.88 -21.82
C ARG A 444 -7.58 -6.00 -23.27
N ALA A 445 -6.47 -5.31 -23.54
CA ALA A 445 -5.81 -5.26 -24.85
C ALA A 445 -5.06 -6.56 -25.21
#